data_AF-A0A7J0AE55-F1
#
_entry.id   AF-A0A7J0AE55-F1
#
_cell.length_a   1.000
_cell.length_b   1.000
_cell.length_c   1.000
_cell.angle_alpha   90.00
_cell.angle_beta   90.00
_cell.angle_gamma   90.00
#
_symmetry.space_group_name_H-M   'P 1'
#
loop_
_entity.id
_entity.type
_entity.pdbx_description
1 polymer ?
#
loop_
_entity_poly.entity_id
_entity_poly.type
_entity_poly.pdbx_seq_one_letter_code
_entity_poly.pdbx_strand_id
1 'polypeptide(L)'
;MDKLDFIRLLENTTIPEECADAAKYLQPIANALMEIMPPLLFRFRAINEYSLSALDKDLIFCSRAKDFNDPYDSLLTAQSLETILNTDPKSQFSLMSVFRQLLIEGYEIPAHISEVFPSDLLKNLVASLREKSKGSPDINDMDKFTRIVNELKNRVNFFEVELRNSNSFACFSEAISSITMWGHYADYHKGFALSYDMRPLISRPSGNITVMPVIYSSIRFDATNLLASCLGKNVGIPVKRLDMLDSIKSSLYKSPDWEYEKEWRLINTNNILDSHPHLKYAPVGIYYGAQISDINKKILRRIAFEKGLAEFEMYIDKSSSDYEMKIRPLSFK
;
A
#
# COMPACT_ATOMS: atom_id res chain seq x y z
N MET A 1 2.73 22.49 -5.19
CA MET A 1 2.53 21.53 -4.09
C MET A 1 3.81 20.72 -3.97
N ASP A 2 4.33 20.53 -2.76
CA ASP A 2 5.43 19.58 -2.54
C ASP A 2 4.90 18.19 -2.10
N LYS A 3 5.79 17.20 -1.92
CA LYS A 3 5.37 15.86 -1.49
C LYS A 3 4.77 15.84 -0.09
N LEU A 4 5.21 16.73 0.80
CA LEU A 4 4.71 16.79 2.17
C LEU A 4 3.27 17.32 2.19
N ASP A 5 2.98 18.33 1.37
CA ASP A 5 1.63 18.84 1.14
C ASP A 5 0.72 17.75 0.56
N PHE A 6 1.22 16.95 -0.39
CA PHE A 6 0.47 15.81 -0.94
C PHE A 6 0.16 14.76 0.13
N ILE A 7 1.14 14.41 0.98
CA ILE A 7 0.94 13.45 2.08
C ILE A 7 -0.16 13.96 3.02
N ARG A 8 -0.11 15.23 3.41
CA ARG A 8 -1.15 15.85 4.25
C ARG A 8 -2.52 15.84 3.58
N LEU A 9 -2.59 16.12 2.27
CA LEU A 9 -3.83 16.03 1.52
C LEU A 9 -4.39 14.60 1.55
N LEU A 10 -3.55 13.60 1.30
CA LEU A 10 -3.95 12.20 1.30
C LEU A 10 -4.41 11.75 2.68
N GLU A 11 -3.64 12.02 3.73
CA GLU A 11 -3.96 11.63 5.12
C GLU A 11 -5.29 12.25 5.58
N ASN A 12 -5.53 13.53 5.26
CA ASN A 12 -6.76 14.25 5.62
C ASN A 12 -7.98 13.90 4.75
N THR A 13 -7.77 13.19 3.63
CA THR A 13 -8.88 12.78 2.76
C THR A 13 -9.45 11.46 3.24
N THR A 14 -10.70 11.45 3.67
CA THR A 14 -11.43 10.24 4.09
C THR A 14 -12.64 10.04 3.18
N ILE A 15 -12.79 8.82 2.64
CA ILE A 15 -13.94 8.45 1.81
C ILE A 15 -14.82 7.47 2.58
N PRO A 16 -16.02 7.87 3.05
CA PRO A 16 -16.94 6.97 3.74
C PRO A 16 -17.41 5.80 2.85
N GLU A 17 -17.71 4.64 3.45
CA GLU A 17 -18.19 3.44 2.72
C GLU A 17 -19.48 3.70 1.91
N GLU A 18 -20.38 4.54 2.43
CA GLU A 18 -21.64 4.94 1.76
C GLU A 18 -21.50 6.06 0.72
N CYS A 19 -20.28 6.50 0.42
CA CYS A 19 -20.09 7.63 -0.48
C CYS A 19 -20.58 7.31 -1.91
N ALA A 20 -21.65 8.00 -2.33
CA ALA A 20 -22.21 7.84 -3.68
C ALA A 20 -21.31 8.41 -4.78
N ASP A 21 -20.51 9.44 -4.47
CA ASP A 21 -19.59 10.09 -5.40
C ASP A 21 -18.20 10.24 -4.78
N ALA A 22 -17.38 9.21 -4.96
CA ALA A 22 -15.99 9.21 -4.53
C ALA A 22 -15.11 10.18 -5.37
N ALA A 23 -15.55 10.61 -6.56
CA ALA A 23 -14.75 11.42 -7.45
C ALA A 23 -14.40 12.78 -6.84
N LYS A 24 -15.30 13.36 -6.03
CA LYS A 24 -15.04 14.63 -5.32
C LYS A 24 -13.85 14.56 -4.35
N TYR A 25 -13.53 13.38 -3.83
CA TYR A 25 -12.37 13.15 -2.95
C TYR A 25 -11.12 12.75 -3.75
N LEU A 26 -11.30 11.99 -4.83
CA LEU A 26 -10.21 11.50 -5.66
C LEU A 26 -9.65 12.57 -6.61
N GLN A 27 -10.46 13.53 -7.06
CA GLN A 27 -10.03 14.55 -8.00
C GLN A 27 -8.94 15.49 -7.42
N PRO A 28 -9.05 16.01 -6.18
CA PRO A 28 -7.96 16.75 -5.56
C PRO A 28 -6.65 15.95 -5.47
N ILE A 29 -6.74 14.66 -5.12
CA ILE A 29 -5.58 13.76 -5.06
C ILE A 29 -4.97 13.59 -6.46
N ALA A 30 -5.78 13.35 -7.49
CA ALA A 30 -5.31 13.21 -8.86
C ALA A 30 -4.62 14.49 -9.38
N ASN A 31 -5.20 15.66 -9.08
CA ASN A 31 -4.60 16.95 -9.45
C ASN A 31 -3.25 17.16 -8.77
N ALA A 32 -3.17 16.87 -7.47
CA ALA A 32 -1.93 16.95 -6.71
C ALA A 32 -0.87 15.99 -7.26
N LEU A 33 -1.23 14.73 -7.55
CA LEU A 33 -0.35 13.75 -8.17
C LEU A 33 0.20 14.24 -9.51
N MET A 34 -0.63 14.86 -10.36
CA MET A 34 -0.19 15.43 -11.64
C MET A 34 0.84 16.56 -11.45
N GLU A 35 0.75 17.33 -10.37
CA GLU A 35 1.66 18.43 -10.06
C GLU A 35 3.02 17.92 -9.55
N ILE A 36 3.02 16.91 -8.67
CA ILE A 36 4.25 16.41 -8.03
C ILE A 36 4.95 15.30 -8.84
N MET A 37 4.26 14.68 -9.81
CA MET A 37 4.81 13.55 -10.56
C MET A 37 6.01 13.97 -11.42
N PRO A 38 7.16 13.29 -11.28
CA PRO A 38 8.30 13.54 -12.14
C PRO A 38 7.98 13.19 -13.61
N PRO A 39 8.71 13.75 -14.59
CA PRO A 39 8.50 13.44 -16.00
C PRO A 39 8.59 11.96 -16.34
N LEU A 40 9.47 11.24 -15.65
CA LEU A 40 9.70 9.82 -15.84
C LEU A 40 9.89 9.14 -14.49
N LEU A 41 9.37 7.92 -14.39
CA LEU A 41 9.64 7.00 -13.30
C LEU A 41 10.42 5.79 -13.83
N PHE A 42 11.39 5.32 -13.05
CA PHE A 42 12.37 4.34 -13.46
C PHE A 42 12.18 3.01 -12.74
N ARG A 43 12.27 1.91 -13.48
CA ARG A 43 12.18 0.56 -12.95
C ARG A 43 13.46 -0.21 -13.22
N PHE A 44 14.23 -0.48 -12.18
CA PHE A 44 15.50 -1.21 -12.25
C PHE A 44 15.26 -2.72 -12.34
N ARG A 45 16.06 -3.40 -13.18
CA ARG A 45 15.90 -4.82 -13.48
C ARG A 45 17.25 -5.51 -13.67
N ALA A 46 17.42 -6.63 -12.97
CA ALA A 46 18.36 -7.67 -13.36
C ALA A 46 17.92 -8.31 -14.69
N ILE A 47 18.88 -8.90 -15.41
CA ILE A 47 18.62 -9.60 -16.66
C ILE A 47 18.29 -11.06 -16.36
N ASN A 48 17.05 -11.45 -16.65
CA ASN A 48 16.56 -12.82 -16.56
C ASN A 48 15.37 -13.01 -17.52
N GLU A 49 14.90 -14.25 -17.65
CA GLU A 49 13.79 -14.58 -18.57
C GLU A 49 12.52 -13.77 -18.30
N TYR A 50 12.22 -13.50 -17.02
CA TYR A 50 11.04 -12.72 -16.63
C TYR A 50 11.16 -11.26 -17.04
N SER A 51 12.29 -10.60 -16.79
CA SER A 51 12.48 -9.19 -17.12
C SER A 51 12.55 -8.97 -18.64
N LEU A 52 13.14 -9.91 -19.39
CA LEU A 52 13.16 -9.88 -20.84
C LEU A 52 11.77 -10.12 -21.44
N SER A 53 11.03 -11.13 -20.97
CA SER A 53 9.65 -11.40 -21.39
C SER A 53 8.72 -10.23 -21.07
N ALA A 54 8.91 -9.59 -19.91
CA ALA A 54 8.15 -8.41 -19.51
C ALA A 54 8.39 -7.23 -20.46
N LEU A 55 9.66 -6.96 -20.78
CA LEU A 55 10.02 -5.91 -21.73
C LEU A 55 9.45 -6.22 -23.13
N ASP A 56 9.65 -7.42 -23.64
CA ASP A 56 9.20 -7.87 -24.95
C ASP A 56 7.67 -7.75 -25.13
N LYS A 57 6.90 -8.06 -24.08
CA LYS A 57 5.43 -8.06 -24.13
C LYS A 57 4.77 -6.77 -23.63
N ASP A 58 5.56 -5.75 -23.29
CA ASP A 58 5.11 -4.51 -22.66
C ASP A 58 4.32 -4.74 -21.36
N LEU A 59 4.86 -5.58 -20.48
CA LEU A 59 4.23 -5.94 -19.21
C LEU A 59 4.96 -5.34 -18.02
N ILE A 60 4.19 -4.75 -17.12
CA ILE A 60 4.58 -4.38 -15.77
C ILE A 60 4.04 -5.46 -14.83
N PHE A 61 4.86 -6.46 -14.52
CA PHE A 61 4.54 -7.43 -13.46
C PHE A 61 4.52 -6.75 -12.10
N CYS A 62 3.60 -7.17 -11.25
CA CYS A 62 3.42 -6.70 -9.89
C CYS A 62 3.73 -7.83 -8.89
N SER A 63 4.12 -7.46 -7.68
CA SER A 63 4.33 -8.38 -6.55
C SER A 63 3.38 -8.03 -5.41
N ARG A 64 3.10 -8.96 -4.51
CA ARG A 64 2.37 -8.64 -3.27
C ARG A 64 3.37 -8.19 -2.20
N ALA A 65 2.91 -7.49 -1.17
CA ALA A 65 3.82 -6.99 -0.12
C ALA A 65 4.47 -8.12 0.70
N LYS A 66 3.91 -9.34 0.69
CA LYS A 66 4.55 -10.53 1.27
C LYS A 66 5.81 -10.98 0.51
N ASP A 67 5.91 -10.62 -0.77
CA ASP A 67 6.99 -11.03 -1.68
C ASP A 67 8.11 -9.97 -1.75
N PHE A 68 7.98 -8.88 -0.98
CA PHE A 68 9.02 -7.87 -0.88
C PHE A 68 10.25 -8.40 -0.15
N ASN A 69 11.40 -7.81 -0.47
CA ASN A 69 12.68 -8.17 0.14
C ASN A 69 12.79 -7.70 1.60
N ASP A 70 12.00 -6.70 2.00
CA ASP A 70 11.98 -6.17 3.36
C ASP A 70 10.72 -6.63 4.12
N PRO A 71 10.87 -7.43 5.21
CA PRO A 71 9.72 -7.80 6.03
C PRO A 71 9.09 -6.61 6.79
N TYR A 72 9.79 -5.47 6.90
CA TYR A 72 9.31 -4.25 7.55
C TYR A 72 8.49 -3.33 6.62
N ASP A 73 8.44 -3.62 5.33
CA ASP A 73 7.68 -2.83 4.36
C ASP A 73 6.17 -3.05 4.52
N SER A 74 5.41 -1.97 4.50
CA SER A 74 3.94 -1.97 4.62
C SER A 74 3.44 -2.64 5.91
N LEU A 75 4.26 -2.61 6.97
CA LEU A 75 3.83 -3.05 8.30
C LEU A 75 2.82 -2.07 8.89
N LEU A 76 1.87 -2.64 9.63
CA LEU A 76 0.79 -1.91 10.28
C LEU A 76 1.06 -1.80 11.78
N THR A 77 0.30 -0.92 12.43
CA THR A 77 0.11 -0.91 13.88
C THR A 77 -1.39 -0.80 14.18
N ALA A 78 -1.83 -1.43 15.26
CA ALA A 78 -3.18 -1.24 15.81
C ALA A 78 -3.11 -1.22 17.34
N GLN A 79 -2.20 -0.39 17.87
CA GLN A 79 -1.75 -0.45 19.27
C GLN A 79 -2.90 -0.42 20.30
N SER A 80 -3.93 0.41 20.08
CA SER A 80 -5.06 0.50 21.01
C SER A 80 -5.85 -0.82 21.08
N LEU A 81 -6.09 -1.44 19.93
CA LEU A 81 -6.80 -2.71 19.84
C LEU A 81 -5.93 -3.85 20.38
N GLU A 82 -4.64 -3.89 20.02
CA GLU A 82 -3.69 -4.86 20.54
C GLU A 82 -3.58 -4.79 22.06
N THR A 83 -3.55 -3.59 22.64
CA THR A 83 -3.52 -3.39 24.10
C THR A 83 -4.75 -4.01 24.76
N ILE A 84 -5.94 -3.75 24.21
CA ILE A 84 -7.20 -4.33 24.70
C ILE A 84 -7.15 -5.86 24.59
N LEU A 85 -6.74 -6.39 23.44
CA LEU A 85 -6.68 -7.83 23.19
C LEU A 85 -5.61 -8.54 24.02
N ASN A 86 -4.52 -7.89 24.39
CA ASN A 86 -3.45 -8.50 25.18
C ASN A 86 -3.66 -8.41 26.69
N THR A 87 -4.68 -7.69 27.16
CA THR A 87 -5.07 -7.68 28.58
C THR A 87 -5.64 -9.06 28.99
N ASP A 88 -5.62 -9.39 30.29
CA ASP A 88 -6.18 -10.65 30.77
C ASP A 88 -7.70 -10.75 30.52
N PRO A 89 -8.25 -11.97 30.32
CA PRO A 89 -9.67 -12.14 29.98
C PRO A 89 -10.66 -11.53 30.98
N LYS A 90 -10.31 -11.45 32.28
CA LYS A 90 -11.20 -10.87 33.29
C LYS A 90 -11.25 -9.35 33.14
N SER A 91 -10.12 -8.70 32.90
CA SER A 91 -10.05 -7.26 32.66
C SER A 91 -10.74 -6.88 31.34
N GLN A 92 -10.58 -7.67 30.29
CA GLN A 92 -11.32 -7.48 29.03
C GLN A 92 -12.83 -7.56 29.24
N PHE A 93 -13.27 -8.58 29.96
CA PHE A 93 -14.67 -8.75 30.29
C PHE A 93 -15.20 -7.60 31.15
N SER A 94 -14.41 -7.15 32.13
CA SER A 94 -14.74 -6.01 33.00
C SER A 94 -14.86 -4.70 32.20
N LEU A 95 -13.93 -4.42 31.29
CA LEU A 95 -14.00 -3.23 30.43
C LEU A 95 -15.24 -3.29 29.52
N MET A 96 -15.53 -4.45 28.94
CA MET A 96 -16.71 -4.63 28.10
C MET A 96 -18.01 -4.60 28.91
N SER A 97 -18.02 -5.05 30.15
CA SER A 97 -19.19 -4.98 31.03
C SER A 97 -19.47 -3.55 31.47
N VAL A 98 -18.43 -2.76 31.79
CA VAL A 98 -18.54 -1.32 32.05
C VAL A 98 -19.03 -0.60 30.80
N PHE A 99 -18.44 -0.86 29.63
CA PHE A 99 -18.89 -0.26 28.37
C PHE A 99 -20.36 -0.60 28.05
N ARG A 100 -20.75 -1.86 28.23
CA ARG A 100 -22.15 -2.31 28.12
C ARG A 100 -23.06 -1.58 29.11
N GLN A 101 -22.62 -1.40 30.35
CA GLN A 101 -23.39 -0.73 31.39
C GLN A 101 -23.60 0.75 31.06
N LEU A 102 -22.56 1.45 30.59
CA LEU A 102 -22.66 2.85 30.13
C LEU A 102 -23.66 2.98 28.96
N LEU A 103 -23.63 2.05 28.01
CA LEU A 103 -24.61 2.01 26.91
C LEU A 103 -26.04 1.76 27.42
N ILE A 104 -26.22 0.88 28.41
CA ILE A 104 -27.52 0.61 29.04
C ILE A 104 -28.03 1.87 29.75
N GLU A 105 -27.18 2.54 30.52
CA GLU A 105 -27.47 3.76 31.28
C GLU A 105 -27.73 4.99 30.38
N GLY A 106 -27.53 4.84 29.06
CA GLY A 106 -27.89 5.86 28.08
C GLY A 106 -26.87 6.98 27.96
N TYR A 107 -25.62 6.73 28.33
CA TYR A 107 -24.52 7.63 28.00
C TYR A 107 -24.47 7.83 26.49
N GLU A 108 -24.28 9.09 26.07
CA GLU A 108 -24.15 9.42 24.66
C GLU A 108 -22.94 8.70 24.08
N ILE A 109 -23.17 7.91 23.05
CA ILE A 109 -22.12 7.32 22.24
C ILE A 109 -21.40 8.50 21.57
N PRO A 110 -20.07 8.64 21.75
CA PRO A 110 -19.32 9.72 21.09
C PRO A 110 -19.64 9.78 19.61
N ALA A 111 -19.82 10.98 19.05
CA ALA A 111 -20.29 11.19 17.68
C ALA A 111 -19.49 10.35 16.66
N HIS A 112 -18.16 10.32 16.78
CA HIS A 112 -17.27 9.53 15.93
C HIS A 112 -17.54 8.01 15.97
N ILE A 113 -18.00 7.46 17.10
CA ILE A 113 -18.42 6.05 17.20
C ILE A 113 -19.81 5.89 16.58
N SER A 114 -20.72 6.82 16.83
CA SER A 114 -22.09 6.76 16.30
C SER A 114 -22.14 6.80 14.76
N GLU A 115 -21.17 7.45 14.12
CA GLU A 115 -21.04 7.54 12.66
C GLU A 115 -20.58 6.21 12.02
N VAL A 116 -19.85 5.37 12.76
CA VAL A 116 -19.29 4.10 12.27
C VAL A 116 -20.36 3.01 12.20
N PHE A 117 -21.42 3.11 13.01
CA PHE A 117 -22.47 2.08 13.08
C PHE A 117 -23.79 2.65 12.56
N PRO A 118 -24.62 1.89 11.83
CA PRO A 118 -25.97 2.32 11.49
C PRO A 118 -26.78 2.68 12.74
N SER A 119 -27.48 3.82 12.72
CA SER A 119 -28.24 4.32 13.88
C SER A 119 -29.24 3.29 14.43
N ASP A 120 -29.88 2.54 13.53
CA ASP A 120 -30.86 1.53 13.90
C ASP A 120 -30.19 0.28 14.48
N LEU A 121 -28.97 -0.05 14.03
CA LEU A 121 -28.18 -1.11 14.64
C LEU A 121 -27.75 -0.72 16.05
N LEU A 122 -27.23 0.50 16.27
CA LEU A 122 -26.87 0.95 17.62
C LEU A 122 -28.07 0.95 18.55
N LYS A 123 -29.22 1.45 18.08
CA LYS A 123 -30.48 1.41 18.84
C LYS A 123 -30.88 -0.02 19.16
N ASN A 124 -30.82 -0.93 18.20
CA ASN A 124 -31.15 -2.35 18.38
C ASN A 124 -30.15 -3.07 19.29
N LEU A 125 -28.86 -2.75 19.19
CA LEU A 125 -27.81 -3.28 20.05
C LEU A 125 -28.05 -2.82 21.49
N VAL A 126 -28.21 -1.52 21.71
CA VAL A 126 -28.52 -0.95 23.03
C VAL A 126 -29.82 -1.53 23.59
N ALA A 127 -30.87 -1.64 22.78
CA ALA A 127 -32.15 -2.26 23.16
C ALA A 127 -31.98 -3.73 23.57
N SER A 128 -31.25 -4.52 22.78
CA SER A 128 -30.98 -5.93 23.08
C SER A 128 -30.12 -6.12 24.34
N LEU A 129 -29.16 -5.20 24.59
CA LEU A 129 -28.32 -5.21 25.78
C LEU A 129 -29.13 -4.87 27.04
N ARG A 130 -30.12 -3.97 26.91
CA ARG A 130 -31.11 -3.60 27.95
C ARG A 130 -32.11 -4.73 28.24
N GLU A 131 -32.60 -5.44 27.23
CA GLU A 131 -33.47 -6.61 27.44
C GLU A 131 -32.74 -7.75 28.16
N LYS A 132 -31.44 -7.96 27.83
CA LYS A 132 -30.58 -8.98 28.45
C LYS A 132 -29.95 -8.55 29.80
N SER A 133 -30.19 -7.34 30.31
CA SER A 133 -29.58 -6.86 31.57
C SER A 133 -30.35 -7.24 32.82
N LYS A 134 -31.43 -8.03 32.70
CA LYS A 134 -32.23 -8.49 33.85
C LYS A 134 -31.60 -9.67 34.62
N GLY A 135 -30.37 -10.07 34.30
CA GLY A 135 -29.64 -11.12 35.03
C GLY A 135 -28.14 -10.83 35.10
N SER A 136 -27.50 -11.27 36.20
CA SER A 136 -26.05 -11.22 36.37
C SER A 136 -25.34 -12.10 35.33
N PRO A 137 -24.16 -11.71 34.83
CA PRO A 137 -23.38 -12.55 33.92
C PRO A 137 -23.00 -13.89 34.59
N ASP A 138 -23.31 -15.01 33.94
CA ASP A 138 -23.03 -16.36 34.44
C ASP A 138 -21.64 -16.85 33.97
N ILE A 139 -21.08 -17.89 34.60
CA ILE A 139 -19.81 -18.52 34.23
C ILE A 139 -19.80 -18.96 32.76
N ASN A 140 -20.95 -19.40 32.23
CA ASN A 140 -21.13 -19.76 30.83
C ASN A 140 -20.93 -18.57 29.86
N ASP A 141 -21.24 -17.34 30.30
CA ASP A 141 -21.00 -16.13 29.51
C ASP A 141 -19.51 -15.78 29.44
N MET A 142 -18.76 -16.04 30.52
CA MET A 142 -17.30 -15.85 30.55
C MET A 142 -16.57 -16.80 29.61
N ASP A 143 -16.96 -18.08 29.58
CA ASP A 143 -16.36 -19.08 28.68
C ASP A 143 -16.67 -18.75 27.22
N LYS A 144 -17.92 -18.36 26.92
CA LYS A 144 -18.32 -17.91 25.59
C LYS A 144 -17.58 -16.64 25.16
N PHE A 145 -17.42 -15.67 26.07
CA PHE A 145 -16.66 -14.45 25.83
C PHE A 145 -15.19 -14.75 25.54
N THR A 146 -14.58 -15.62 26.35
CA THR A 146 -13.18 -16.03 26.19
C THR A 146 -12.95 -16.68 24.82
N ARG A 147 -13.90 -17.50 24.35
CA ARG A 147 -13.85 -18.08 22.99
C ARG A 147 -13.88 -17.00 21.91
N ILE A 148 -14.81 -16.05 21.98
CA ILE A 148 -14.92 -14.94 21.02
C ILE A 148 -13.64 -14.10 21.00
N VAL A 149 -13.10 -13.75 22.17
CA VAL A 149 -11.84 -13.00 22.27
C VAL A 149 -10.69 -13.77 21.62
N ASN A 150 -10.58 -15.08 21.87
CA ASN A 150 -9.53 -15.90 21.26
C ASN A 150 -9.68 -15.99 19.73
N GLU A 151 -10.92 -16.07 19.22
CA GLU A 151 -11.18 -15.99 17.77
C GLU A 151 -10.77 -14.62 17.19
N LEU A 152 -11.08 -13.52 17.87
CA LEU A 152 -10.67 -12.17 17.47
C LEU A 152 -9.15 -12.02 17.49
N LYS A 153 -8.46 -12.51 18.52
CA LYS A 153 -6.98 -12.53 18.59
C LYS A 153 -6.38 -13.26 17.38
N ASN A 154 -6.90 -14.44 17.07
CA ASN A 154 -6.45 -15.19 15.91
C ASN A 154 -6.69 -14.38 14.63
N ARG A 155 -7.85 -13.74 14.47
CA ARG A 155 -8.14 -12.88 13.31
C ARG A 155 -7.21 -11.68 13.19
N VAL A 156 -6.88 -11.01 14.29
CA VAL A 156 -5.91 -9.90 14.30
C VAL A 156 -4.54 -10.38 13.81
N ASN A 157 -4.09 -11.55 14.26
CA ASN A 157 -2.80 -12.11 13.83
C ASN A 157 -2.76 -12.41 12.31
N PHE A 158 -3.89 -12.77 11.70
CA PHE A 158 -3.96 -13.02 10.26
C PHE A 158 -4.24 -11.76 9.42
N PHE A 159 -4.80 -10.72 10.04
CA PHE A 159 -5.24 -9.52 9.33
C PHE A 159 -4.11 -8.79 8.60
N GLU A 160 -2.94 -8.67 9.23
CA GLU A 160 -1.79 -8.03 8.59
C GLU A 160 -1.39 -8.77 7.31
N VAL A 161 -1.38 -10.11 7.36
CA VAL A 161 -1.06 -10.95 6.21
C VAL A 161 -2.11 -10.80 5.12
N GLU A 162 -3.40 -10.75 5.46
CA GLU A 162 -4.49 -10.53 4.50
C GLU A 162 -4.35 -9.16 3.82
N LEU A 163 -4.11 -8.10 4.58
CA LEU A 163 -3.99 -6.74 4.03
C LEU A 163 -2.77 -6.60 3.13
N ARG A 164 -1.61 -7.13 3.54
CA ARG A 164 -0.38 -7.15 2.74
C ARG A 164 -0.51 -7.96 1.44
N ASN A 165 -1.52 -8.82 1.34
CA ASN A 165 -1.82 -9.63 0.16
C ASN A 165 -3.02 -9.12 -0.65
N SER A 166 -3.75 -8.13 -0.16
CA SER A 166 -4.97 -7.61 -0.79
C SER A 166 -4.69 -6.87 -2.11
N ASN A 167 -3.52 -6.25 -2.20
CA ASN A 167 -3.08 -5.45 -3.33
C ASN A 167 -1.81 -6.03 -3.97
N SER A 168 -1.58 -5.68 -5.23
CA SER A 168 -0.33 -5.96 -5.92
C SER A 168 0.33 -4.67 -6.39
N PHE A 169 1.66 -4.67 -6.43
CA PHE A 169 2.49 -3.48 -6.53
C PHE A 169 3.55 -3.61 -7.62
N ALA A 170 3.75 -2.53 -8.37
CA ALA A 170 4.98 -2.32 -9.11
C ALA A 170 5.69 -1.07 -8.61
N CYS A 171 6.92 -1.24 -8.16
CA CYS A 171 7.74 -0.17 -7.60
C CYS A 171 8.61 0.49 -8.67
N PHE A 172 8.71 1.81 -8.58
CA PHE A 172 9.51 2.68 -9.45
C PHE A 172 10.25 3.70 -8.61
N SER A 173 11.26 4.34 -9.18
CA SER A 173 12.06 5.37 -8.53
C SER A 173 12.13 6.63 -9.38
N GLU A 174 12.31 7.78 -8.76
CA GLU A 174 12.63 9.03 -9.44
C GLU A 174 14.12 9.13 -9.83
N ALA A 175 14.99 8.36 -9.18
CA ALA A 175 16.43 8.57 -9.17
C ALA A 175 17.18 7.56 -10.05
N ILE A 176 17.15 7.77 -11.38
CA ILE A 176 17.88 6.91 -12.33
C ILE A 176 19.39 6.84 -12.06
N SER A 177 19.99 7.87 -11.47
CA SER A 177 21.42 7.92 -11.13
C SER A 177 21.73 7.40 -9.71
N SER A 178 20.75 6.84 -8.99
CA SER A 178 20.97 6.27 -7.66
C SER A 178 21.86 5.03 -7.73
N ILE A 179 23.11 5.17 -7.27
CA ILE A 179 24.10 4.08 -7.24
C ILE A 179 23.56 2.88 -6.46
N THR A 180 22.92 3.14 -5.31
CA THR A 180 22.33 2.10 -4.45
C THR A 180 21.23 1.32 -5.16
N MET A 181 20.35 2.00 -5.92
CA MET A 181 19.28 1.33 -6.69
C MET A 181 19.85 0.40 -7.76
N TRP A 182 20.87 0.83 -8.49
CA TRP A 182 21.56 -0.02 -9.47
C TRP A 182 22.26 -1.22 -8.81
N GLY A 183 22.82 -1.01 -7.62
CA GLY A 183 23.44 -2.06 -6.82
C GLY A 183 22.45 -3.15 -6.41
N HIS A 184 21.30 -2.76 -5.84
CA HIS A 184 20.30 -3.69 -5.31
C HIS A 184 19.41 -4.32 -6.37
N TYR A 185 18.91 -3.54 -7.33
CA TYR A 185 17.81 -3.95 -8.20
C TYR A 185 18.22 -4.22 -9.66
N ALA A 186 19.44 -3.86 -10.04
CA ALA A 186 19.97 -4.08 -11.39
C ALA A 186 21.24 -4.95 -11.38
N ASP A 187 21.28 -5.96 -10.51
CA ASP A 187 22.34 -6.98 -10.44
C ASP A 187 23.74 -6.36 -10.41
N TYR A 188 24.02 -5.51 -9.42
CA TYR A 188 25.31 -4.83 -9.26
C TYR A 188 25.75 -4.08 -10.53
N HIS A 189 24.83 -3.31 -11.10
CA HIS A 189 25.03 -2.54 -12.35
C HIS A 189 25.17 -3.37 -13.64
N LYS A 190 24.95 -4.68 -13.62
CA LYS A 190 24.97 -5.54 -14.82
C LYS A 190 23.63 -5.62 -15.54
N GLY A 191 22.59 -5.10 -14.90
CA GLY A 191 21.22 -5.04 -15.41
C GLY A 191 20.93 -3.79 -16.23
N PHE A 192 19.66 -3.41 -16.24
CA PHE A 192 19.12 -2.27 -16.97
C PHE A 192 18.02 -1.58 -16.17
N ALA A 193 17.60 -0.40 -16.61
CA ALA A 193 16.40 0.26 -16.10
C ALA A 193 15.49 0.69 -17.25
N LEU A 194 14.18 0.72 -16.99
CA LEU A 194 13.17 1.18 -17.93
C LEU A 194 12.54 2.46 -17.42
N SER A 195 12.33 3.45 -18.28
CA SER A 195 11.61 4.68 -17.94
C SER A 195 10.18 4.66 -18.45
N TYR A 196 9.26 5.20 -17.66
CA TYR A 196 7.83 5.26 -17.96
C TYR A 196 7.29 6.66 -17.71
N ASP A 197 6.42 7.12 -18.61
CA ASP A 197 5.51 8.24 -18.33
C ASP A 197 4.24 7.67 -17.70
N MET A 198 3.97 8.02 -16.44
CA MET A 198 2.83 7.52 -15.67
C MET A 198 1.64 8.48 -15.65
N ARG A 199 1.76 9.69 -16.23
CA ARG A 199 0.67 10.67 -16.26
C ARG A 199 -0.61 10.16 -16.94
N PRO A 200 -0.55 9.31 -18.00
CA PRO A 200 -1.75 8.70 -18.56
C PRO A 200 -2.55 7.88 -17.55
N LEU A 201 -1.90 7.24 -16.57
CA LEU A 201 -2.56 6.44 -15.54
C LEU A 201 -3.27 7.30 -14.49
N ILE A 202 -2.82 8.55 -14.27
CA ILE A 202 -3.51 9.50 -13.38
C ILE A 202 -4.67 10.18 -14.11
N SER A 203 -4.43 10.65 -15.33
CA SER A 203 -5.42 11.41 -16.11
C SER A 203 -6.59 10.55 -16.63
N ARG A 204 -6.37 9.24 -16.79
CA ARG A 204 -7.38 8.27 -17.20
C ARG A 204 -7.38 7.11 -16.21
N PRO A 205 -7.88 7.33 -14.98
CA PRO A 205 -7.84 6.32 -13.96
C PRO A 205 -8.63 5.09 -14.43
N SER A 206 -7.92 3.97 -14.57
CA SER A 206 -8.56 2.65 -14.63
C SER A 206 -8.95 2.30 -13.21
N GLY A 207 -10.21 1.96 -12.95
CA GLY A 207 -10.82 2.02 -11.61
C GLY A 207 -10.09 1.29 -10.47
N ASN A 208 -9.12 0.43 -10.76
CA ASN A 208 -8.37 -0.34 -9.76
C ASN A 208 -6.86 -0.11 -9.82
N ILE A 209 -6.39 0.81 -10.66
CA ILE A 209 -4.98 1.16 -10.80
C ILE A 209 -4.78 2.59 -10.30
N THR A 210 -3.81 2.77 -9.41
CA THR A 210 -3.34 4.09 -8.99
C THR A 210 -1.82 4.11 -8.92
N VAL A 211 -1.22 5.29 -9.05
CA VAL A 211 0.23 5.50 -8.95
C VAL A 211 0.47 6.56 -7.89
N MET A 212 1.15 6.20 -6.81
CA MET A 212 1.30 7.03 -5.61
C MET A 212 2.75 7.03 -5.12
N PRO A 213 3.27 8.15 -4.59
CA PRO A 213 4.58 8.18 -3.95
C PRO A 213 4.53 7.44 -2.61
N VAL A 214 5.64 6.81 -2.23
CA VAL A 214 5.81 6.19 -0.91
C VAL A 214 5.94 7.26 0.18
N ILE A 215 5.38 6.96 1.34
CA ILE A 215 5.45 7.74 2.57
C ILE A 215 6.53 7.13 3.46
N TYR A 216 7.68 7.79 3.54
CA TYR A 216 8.75 7.38 4.43
C TYR A 216 8.50 7.90 5.84
N SER A 217 8.32 6.99 6.80
CA SER A 217 7.93 7.33 8.17
C SER A 217 8.53 6.35 9.18
N SER A 218 9.03 6.89 10.29
CA SER A 218 9.47 6.09 11.45
C SER A 218 8.29 5.49 12.24
N ILE A 219 7.06 5.92 11.92
CA ILE A 219 5.80 5.44 12.52
C ILE A 219 5.01 4.70 11.45
N ARG A 220 4.58 3.48 11.78
CA ARG A 220 3.76 2.62 10.91
C ARG A 220 2.35 3.18 10.74
N PHE A 221 1.68 2.79 9.65
CA PHE A 221 0.28 3.15 9.44
C PHE A 221 -0.61 2.56 10.55
N ASP A 222 -1.42 3.40 11.18
CA ASP A 222 -2.40 2.98 12.17
C ASP A 222 -3.65 2.39 11.48
N ALA A 223 -3.72 1.07 11.47
CA ALA A 223 -4.81 0.30 10.87
C ALA A 223 -5.95 0.01 11.86
N THR A 224 -5.99 0.65 13.04
CA THR A 224 -7.00 0.39 14.09
C THR A 224 -8.43 0.44 13.54
N ASN A 225 -8.77 1.49 12.79
CA ASN A 225 -10.13 1.67 12.25
C ASN A 225 -10.48 0.61 11.20
N LEU A 226 -9.53 0.33 10.30
CA LEU A 226 -9.72 -0.71 9.27
C LEU A 226 -9.93 -2.08 9.93
N LEU A 227 -9.07 -2.44 10.87
CA LEU A 227 -9.15 -3.70 11.61
C LEU A 227 -10.44 -3.80 12.42
N ALA A 228 -10.84 -2.75 13.12
CA ALA A 228 -12.10 -2.70 13.86
C ALA A 228 -13.31 -2.94 12.94
N SER A 229 -13.34 -2.32 11.76
CA SER A 229 -14.41 -2.54 10.78
C SER A 229 -14.46 -3.98 10.26
N CYS A 230 -13.30 -4.58 9.97
CA CYS A 230 -13.20 -5.97 9.53
C CYS A 230 -13.63 -6.96 10.63
N LEU A 231 -13.17 -6.78 11.86
CA LEU A 231 -13.55 -7.63 12.98
C LEU A 231 -15.05 -7.54 13.28
N GLY A 232 -15.60 -6.32 13.28
CA GLY A 232 -17.02 -6.09 13.47
C GLY A 232 -17.87 -6.85 12.45
N LYS A 233 -17.57 -6.71 11.15
CA LYS A 233 -18.26 -7.43 10.07
C LYS A 233 -18.16 -8.95 10.24
N ASN A 234 -17.00 -9.46 10.64
CA ASN A 234 -16.78 -10.90 10.86
C ASN A 234 -17.66 -11.50 11.97
N VAL A 235 -18.01 -10.72 12.99
CA VAL A 235 -18.91 -11.16 14.08
C VAL A 235 -20.38 -10.77 13.84
N GLY A 236 -20.71 -10.36 12.61
CA GLY A 236 -22.08 -10.02 12.20
C GLY A 236 -22.54 -8.63 12.64
N ILE A 237 -21.62 -7.77 13.10
CA ILE A 237 -21.90 -6.38 13.44
C ILE A 237 -21.63 -5.55 12.17
N PRO A 238 -22.63 -4.86 11.60
CA PRO A 238 -22.43 -4.02 10.41
C PRO A 238 -21.71 -2.71 10.78
N VAL A 239 -20.43 -2.83 11.13
CA VAL A 239 -19.49 -1.72 11.33
C VAL A 239 -19.08 -1.21 9.95
N LYS A 240 -19.30 0.06 9.68
CA LYS A 240 -18.88 0.68 8.43
C LYS A 240 -17.37 0.92 8.44
N ARG A 241 -16.77 0.86 7.27
CA ARG A 241 -15.41 1.32 7.05
C ARG A 241 -15.41 2.84 7.01
N LEU A 242 -14.58 3.45 7.87
CA LEU A 242 -14.46 4.91 7.95
C LEU A 242 -13.80 5.51 6.71
N ASP A 243 -12.74 4.87 6.23
CA ASP A 243 -12.01 5.34 5.06
C ASP A 243 -11.77 4.23 4.03
N MET A 244 -12.40 4.36 2.87
CA MET A 244 -12.18 3.47 1.74
C MET A 244 -10.75 3.53 1.19
N LEU A 245 -9.98 4.58 1.51
CA LEU A 245 -8.57 4.70 1.13
C LEU A 245 -7.59 3.96 2.06
N ASP A 246 -8.00 3.46 3.24
CA ASP A 246 -7.07 2.82 4.20
C ASP A 246 -6.18 1.74 3.58
N SER A 247 -6.72 0.85 2.74
CA SER A 247 -5.95 -0.21 2.06
C SER A 247 -4.88 0.34 1.11
N ILE A 248 -5.13 1.49 0.47
CA ILE A 248 -4.14 2.18 -0.36
C ILE A 248 -3.13 2.87 0.57
N LYS A 249 -3.59 3.69 1.51
CA LYS A 249 -2.75 4.45 2.45
C LYS A 249 -1.80 3.53 3.21
N SER A 250 -2.29 2.43 3.76
CA SER A 250 -1.49 1.45 4.51
C SER A 250 -0.35 0.85 3.69
N SER A 251 -0.55 0.73 2.38
CA SER A 251 0.46 0.20 1.46
C SER A 251 1.50 1.21 0.99
N LEU A 252 1.46 2.45 1.50
CA LEU A 252 2.43 3.49 1.14
C LEU A 252 3.49 3.71 2.21
N TYR A 253 3.35 3.17 3.42
CA TYR A 253 4.29 3.42 4.51
C TYR A 253 5.52 2.51 4.42
N LYS A 254 6.70 3.13 4.49
CA LYS A 254 8.00 2.45 4.43
C LYS A 254 9.00 3.08 5.41
N SER A 255 9.95 2.29 5.90
CA SER A 255 11.02 2.81 6.78
C SER A 255 11.83 3.91 6.08
N PRO A 256 12.22 4.99 6.77
CA PRO A 256 13.13 6.01 6.26
C PRO A 256 14.48 5.45 5.79
N ASP A 257 14.88 4.26 6.26
CA ASP A 257 16.08 3.57 5.78
C ASP A 257 16.07 3.35 4.25
N TRP A 258 14.89 3.33 3.63
CA TRP A 258 14.69 3.17 2.19
C TRP A 258 14.38 4.49 1.45
N GLU A 259 14.50 5.65 2.10
CA GLU A 259 14.17 6.95 1.50
C GLU A 259 14.98 7.25 0.22
N TYR A 260 16.21 6.71 0.15
CA TYR A 260 17.08 6.84 -1.02
C TYR A 260 16.48 6.27 -2.31
N GLU A 261 15.48 5.39 -2.22
CA GLU A 261 14.80 4.83 -3.38
C GLU A 261 13.91 5.85 -4.09
N LYS A 262 13.42 6.87 -3.37
CA LYS A 262 12.44 7.84 -3.87
C LYS A 262 11.29 7.13 -4.59
N GLU A 263 10.69 6.17 -3.88
CA GLU A 263 9.82 5.16 -4.47
C GLU A 263 8.44 5.72 -4.83
N TRP A 264 7.92 5.26 -5.97
CA TRP A 264 6.52 5.36 -6.38
C TRP A 264 5.95 3.97 -6.61
N ARG A 265 4.73 3.73 -6.15
CA ARG A 265 4.01 2.46 -6.29
C ARG A 265 2.88 2.61 -7.28
N LEU A 266 2.90 1.80 -8.34
CA LEU A 266 1.69 1.44 -9.05
C LEU A 266 0.99 0.36 -8.22
N ILE A 267 -0.23 0.65 -7.78
CA ILE A 267 -1.04 -0.21 -6.93
C ILE A 267 -2.20 -0.73 -7.76
N ASN A 268 -2.37 -2.04 -7.78
CA ASN A 268 -3.52 -2.72 -8.37
C ASN A 268 -4.34 -3.40 -7.27
N THR A 269 -5.56 -2.91 -7.07
CA THR A 269 -6.48 -3.35 -6.00
C THR A 269 -7.39 -4.52 -6.41
N ASN A 270 -7.32 -5.00 -7.65
CA ASN A 270 -8.31 -5.98 -8.19
C ASN A 270 -7.78 -7.39 -8.47
N ASN A 271 -6.66 -7.82 -7.88
CA ASN A 271 -5.97 -9.04 -8.34
C ASN A 271 -5.68 -10.09 -7.25
N ILE A 272 -6.58 -10.26 -6.28
CA ILE A 272 -6.41 -11.28 -5.22
C ILE A 272 -6.25 -12.69 -5.80
N LEU A 273 -6.93 -13.01 -6.92
CA LEU A 273 -6.94 -14.34 -7.54
C LEU A 273 -5.88 -14.56 -8.64
N ASP A 274 -5.21 -13.51 -9.11
CA ASP A 274 -4.18 -13.65 -10.14
C ASP A 274 -2.86 -14.10 -9.50
N SER A 275 -2.32 -15.22 -9.97
CA SER A 275 -1.02 -15.71 -9.50
C SER A 275 0.14 -14.81 -9.96
N HIS A 276 -0.03 -14.09 -11.08
CA HIS A 276 0.99 -13.26 -11.71
C HIS A 276 0.41 -11.91 -12.16
N PRO A 277 0.02 -11.05 -11.22
CA PRO A 277 -0.62 -9.78 -11.53
C PRO A 277 0.29 -8.92 -12.41
N HIS A 278 -0.26 -8.40 -13.50
CA HIS A 278 0.48 -7.57 -14.44
C HIS A 278 -0.41 -6.51 -15.10
N LEU A 279 0.22 -5.47 -15.63
CA LEU A 279 -0.41 -4.44 -16.45
C LEU A 279 0.30 -4.38 -17.80
N LYS A 280 -0.47 -4.36 -18.89
CA LYS A 280 0.09 -4.06 -20.21
C LYS A 280 0.34 -2.56 -20.35
N TYR A 281 1.59 -2.14 -20.27
CA TYR A 281 2.02 -0.75 -20.33
C TYR A 281 3.48 -0.66 -20.80
N ALA A 282 3.70 0.05 -21.90
CA ALA A 282 5.00 0.12 -22.54
C ALA A 282 5.93 1.15 -21.87
N PRO A 283 7.24 0.87 -21.75
CA PRO A 283 8.22 1.88 -21.40
C PRO A 283 8.45 2.86 -22.55
N VAL A 284 9.03 4.01 -22.26
CA VAL A 284 9.44 5.03 -23.26
C VAL A 284 10.95 5.10 -23.48
N GLY A 285 11.73 4.41 -22.63
CA GLY A 285 13.18 4.41 -22.72
C GLY A 285 13.83 3.29 -21.90
N ILE A 286 15.08 2.99 -22.24
CA ILE A 286 15.91 1.95 -21.63
C ILE A 286 17.30 2.49 -21.31
N TYR A 287 17.81 2.13 -20.14
CA TYR A 287 19.08 2.57 -19.59
C TYR A 287 19.93 1.34 -19.31
N TYR A 288 21.13 1.30 -19.87
CA TYR A 288 22.05 0.17 -19.71
C TYR A 288 22.98 0.40 -18.53
N GLY A 289 23.05 -0.57 -17.61
CA GLY A 289 23.91 -0.48 -16.44
C GLY A 289 25.39 -0.39 -16.81
N ALA A 290 26.19 0.28 -15.97
CA ALA A 290 27.60 0.57 -16.24
C ALA A 290 28.50 -0.68 -16.34
N GLN A 291 28.01 -1.84 -15.90
CA GLN A 291 28.72 -3.14 -15.98
C GLN A 291 27.96 -4.17 -16.85
N ILE A 292 26.99 -3.74 -17.65
CA ILE A 292 26.28 -4.66 -18.55
C ILE A 292 27.26 -5.34 -19.51
N SER A 293 27.07 -6.65 -19.76
CA SER A 293 27.88 -7.36 -20.75
C SER A 293 27.50 -6.96 -22.17
N ASP A 294 28.45 -7.02 -23.11
CA ASP A 294 28.19 -6.68 -24.52
C ASP A 294 27.08 -7.54 -25.14
N ILE A 295 27.02 -8.83 -24.78
CA ILE A 295 26.00 -9.77 -25.25
C ILE A 295 24.62 -9.33 -24.77
N ASN A 296 24.47 -9.08 -23.47
CA ASN A 296 23.20 -8.66 -22.88
C ASN A 296 22.76 -7.31 -23.41
N LYS A 297 23.70 -6.36 -23.53
CA LYS A 297 23.44 -5.06 -24.14
C LYS A 297 22.92 -5.25 -25.56
N LYS A 298 23.58 -6.05 -26.41
CA LYS A 298 23.15 -6.31 -27.78
C LYS A 298 21.73 -6.90 -27.87
N ILE A 299 21.37 -7.82 -26.97
CA ILE A 299 20.01 -8.37 -26.88
C ILE A 299 19.00 -7.26 -26.57
N LEU A 300 19.25 -6.47 -25.53
CA LEU A 300 18.33 -5.40 -25.12
C LEU A 300 18.23 -4.29 -26.18
N ARG A 301 19.33 -3.93 -26.84
CA ARG A 301 19.32 -2.95 -27.95
C ARG A 301 18.42 -3.40 -29.09
N ARG A 302 18.40 -4.69 -29.40
CA ARG A 302 17.50 -5.24 -30.43
C ARG A 302 16.02 -5.06 -30.04
N ILE A 303 15.66 -5.42 -28.81
CA ILE A 303 14.28 -5.24 -28.30
C ILE A 303 13.91 -3.75 -28.26
N ALA A 304 14.84 -2.90 -27.82
CA ALA A 304 14.67 -1.45 -27.76
C ALA A 304 14.43 -0.85 -29.15
N PHE A 305 15.18 -1.28 -30.16
CA PHE A 305 15.02 -0.88 -31.55
C PHE A 305 13.65 -1.31 -32.10
N GLU A 306 13.27 -2.58 -31.93
CA GLU A 306 11.98 -3.12 -32.38
C GLU A 306 10.78 -2.37 -31.76
N LYS A 307 10.95 -1.84 -30.55
CA LYS A 307 9.93 -1.08 -29.81
C LYS A 307 10.04 0.44 -29.96
N GLY A 308 11.08 0.95 -30.62
CA GLY A 308 11.33 2.39 -30.75
C GLY A 308 11.62 3.10 -29.42
N LEU A 309 12.29 2.42 -28.47
CA LEU A 309 12.65 3.01 -27.17
C LEU A 309 13.84 3.97 -27.31
N ALA A 310 13.82 5.06 -26.54
CA ALA A 310 15.01 5.87 -26.36
C ALA A 310 16.09 5.10 -25.58
N GLU A 311 17.32 5.07 -26.09
CA GLU A 311 18.42 4.30 -25.53
C GLU A 311 19.43 5.18 -24.80
N PHE A 312 19.83 4.77 -23.60
CA PHE A 312 20.79 5.48 -22.76
C PHE A 312 21.82 4.54 -22.16
N GLU A 313 23.04 5.03 -21.98
CA GLU A 313 24.10 4.31 -21.29
C GLU A 313 24.48 5.01 -19.99
N MET A 314 24.49 4.24 -18.91
CA MET A 314 25.01 4.67 -17.62
C MET A 314 26.53 4.46 -17.59
N TYR A 315 27.29 5.42 -17.08
CA TYR A 315 28.73 5.30 -17.00
C TYR A 315 29.31 6.04 -15.79
N ILE A 316 30.53 5.65 -15.43
CA ILE A 316 31.35 6.32 -14.42
C ILE A 316 32.31 7.24 -15.16
N ASP A 317 32.25 8.54 -14.87
CA ASP A 317 33.20 9.51 -15.41
C ASP A 317 34.51 9.46 -14.63
N LYS A 318 35.48 8.70 -15.16
CA LYS A 318 36.81 8.54 -14.53
C LYS A 318 37.62 9.84 -14.44
N SER A 319 37.18 10.91 -15.09
CA SER A 319 37.81 12.23 -14.98
C SER A 319 37.22 13.09 -13.86
N SER A 320 36.03 12.74 -13.36
CA SER A 320 35.39 13.41 -12.22
C SER A 320 35.98 12.89 -10.90
N SER A 321 36.12 13.78 -9.92
CA SER A 321 36.45 13.41 -8.53
C SER A 321 35.25 12.91 -7.75
N ASP A 322 34.04 13.12 -8.26
CA ASP A 322 32.80 12.88 -7.53
C ASP A 322 32.32 11.44 -7.71
N TYR A 323 31.76 10.85 -6.64
CA TYR A 323 31.11 9.54 -6.69
C TYR A 323 29.72 9.65 -7.31
N GLU A 324 29.69 9.87 -8.62
CA GLU A 324 28.46 10.06 -9.40
C GLU A 324 28.35 9.08 -10.58
N MET A 325 27.11 8.72 -10.89
CA MET A 325 26.78 7.99 -12.12
C MET A 325 26.22 8.95 -13.15
N LYS A 326 26.82 8.97 -14.34
CA LYS A 326 26.40 9.81 -15.46
C LYS A 326 25.64 9.00 -16.50
N ILE A 327 24.93 9.74 -17.35
CA ILE A 327 24.05 9.18 -18.39
C ILE A 327 24.40 9.84 -19.71
N ARG A 328 24.45 9.06 -20.79
CA ARG A 328 24.54 9.59 -22.16
C ARG A 328 23.51 8.93 -23.08
N PRO A 329 22.86 9.68 -23.97
CA PRO A 329 22.01 9.09 -24.99
C PRO A 329 22.87 8.28 -25.98
N LEU A 330 22.33 7.18 -26.48
CA LEU A 330 22.92 6.43 -27.58
C LEU A 330 22.27 6.84 -28.89
N SER A 331 23.10 7.13 -29.90
CA SER A 331 22.62 7.36 -31.26
C SER A 331 22.10 6.05 -31.86
N PHE A 332 20.94 6.10 -32.50
CA PHE A 332 20.50 5.05 -33.42
C PHE A 332 21.60 4.84 -34.48
N LYS A 333 22.22 3.66 -34.48
CA LYS A 333 23.19 3.24 -35.49
C LYS A 333 22.72 1.94 -36.09
#